data_AF-A0A969N3M0-F1
#
_entry.id   AF-A0A969N3M0-F1
#
_cell.length_a   1.000
_cell.length_b   1.000
_cell.length_c   1.000
_cell.angle_alpha   90.00
_cell.angle_beta   90.00
_cell.angle_gamma   90.00
#
_symmetry.space_group_name_H-M   'P 1'
#
loop_
_entity.id
_entity.type
_entity.pdbx_description
1 polymer ?
#
loop_
_entity_poly.entity_id
_entity_poly.type
_entity_poly.pdbx_seq_one_letter_code
_entity_poly.pdbx_strand_id
1 'polypeptide(L)' 'MQVKDLTIDELKTLIRETVMEALEALLPDPDEGATVREDFKQELLEIRKRRALGSRSIPAEEVMERLGLGDR' A
#
# COMPACT_ATOMS: atom_id res chain seq x y z
N MET A 1 -16.40 14.90 16.30
CA MET A 1 -17.51 15.12 15.35
C MET A 1 -18.59 14.12 15.69
N GLN A 2 -19.77 14.56 16.11
CA GLN A 2 -20.92 13.66 16.31
C GLN A 2 -21.75 13.64 15.02
N VAL A 3 -22.43 12.54 14.71
CA VAL A 3 -23.23 12.40 13.47
C VAL A 3 -24.28 13.51 13.36
N LYS A 4 -24.84 13.95 14.49
CA LYS A 4 -25.81 15.04 14.56
C LYS A 4 -25.27 16.41 14.16
N ASP A 5 -23.94 16.56 14.11
CA ASP A 5 -23.27 17.80 13.76
C ASP A 5 -23.01 17.91 12.24
N LEU A 6 -23.33 16.86 11.47
CA LEU A 6 -23.15 16.83 10.01
C LEU A 6 -24.25 17.61 9.29
N THR A 7 -23.84 18.36 8.28
CA THR A 7 -24.75 18.81 7.23
C THR A 7 -25.29 17.62 6.43
N ILE A 8 -26.38 17.86 5.69
CA ILE A 8 -26.97 16.86 4.80
C ILE A 8 -25.96 16.34 3.78
N ASP A 9 -25.10 17.22 3.25
CA ASP A 9 -24.13 16.85 2.22
C ASP A 9 -22.98 16.03 2.80
N GLU A 10 -22.48 16.39 3.99
CA GLU A 10 -21.47 15.59 4.68
C GLU A 10 -21.99 14.20 5.04
N LEU A 11 -23.25 14.09 5.48
CA LEU A 11 -23.88 12.80 5.75
C LEU A 11 -24.02 11.95 4.48
N LYS A 12 -24.40 12.55 3.34
CA LYS A 12 -24.46 11.84 2.06
C LYS A 12 -23.08 11.36 1.60
N THR A 13 -22.05 12.18 1.80
CA THR A 13 -20.67 11.82 1.48
C THR A 13 -20.22 10.64 2.33
N LEU A 14 -20.41 10.72 3.65
CA LEU A 14 -20.07 9.63 4.57
C LEU A 14 -20.75 8.31 4.17
N ILE A 15 -22.05 8.34 3.89
CA ILE A 15 -22.79 7.14 3.44
C ILE A 15 -22.21 6.60 2.13
N ARG A 16 -21.94 7.47 1.15
CA ARG A 16 -21.37 7.06 -0.13
C ARG A 16 -20.01 6.38 0.05
N GLU A 17 -19.13 6.97 0.85
CA GLU A 17 -17.80 6.43 1.11
C GLU A 17 -17.90 5.08 1.82
N THR A 18 -18.69 4.98 2.88
CA THR A 18 -18.90 3.71 3.60
C THR A 18 -19.47 2.61 2.68
N VAL A 19 -20.40 2.95 1.79
CA VAL A 19 -20.95 1.99 0.82
C VAL A 19 -19.90 1.57 -0.19
N MET A 20 -19.08 2.49 -0.70
CA MET A 20 -17.99 2.16 -1.62
C MET A 20 -16.97 1.23 -0.96
N GLU A 21 -16.53 1.53 0.26
CA GLU A 21 -15.62 0.67 1.04
C GLU A 21 -16.20 -0.74 1.23
N ALA A 22 -17.49 -0.83 1.57
CA ALA A 22 -18.16 -2.11 1.74
C ALA A 22 -18.24 -2.92 0.43
N LEU A 23 -18.43 -2.24 -0.70
CA LEU A 23 -18.43 -2.89 -2.03
C LEU A 23 -17.02 -3.32 -2.45
N GLU A 24 -16.00 -2.51 -2.16
CA GLU A 24 -14.59 -2.85 -2.42
C GLU A 24 -14.16 -4.08 -1.62
N ALA A 25 -14.63 -4.23 -0.38
CA ALA A 25 -14.37 -5.41 0.43
C ALA A 25 -14.99 -6.71 -0.11
N LEU A 26 -15.95 -6.62 -1.04
CA LEU A 26 -16.51 -7.77 -1.75
C LEU A 26 -15.71 -8.15 -2.99
N LEU A 27 -14.78 -7.29 -3.44
CA LEU A 27 -13.92 -7.60 -4.56
C LEU A 27 -12.93 -8.69 -4.12
N PRO A 28 -12.78 -9.77 -4.91
CA PRO A 28 -11.81 -10.81 -4.59
C PRO A 28 -10.40 -10.22 -4.64
N ASP A 29 -9.55 -10.65 -3.70
CA ASP A 29 -8.13 -10.28 -3.72
C ASP A 29 -7.50 -10.92 -4.97
N PRO A 30 -6.95 -10.11 -5.91
CA PRO A 30 -6.36 -10.64 -7.14
C PRO A 30 -5.15 -11.55 -6.86
N ASP A 31 -4.52 -11.41 -5.70
CA ASP A 31 -3.39 -12.23 -5.27
C ASP A 31 -3.82 -13.42 -4.39
N GLU A 32 -5.12 -13.63 -4.16
CA GLU A 32 -5.62 -14.73 -3.33
C GLU A 32 -5.15 -16.09 -3.88
N GLY A 33 -4.44 -16.85 -3.04
CA GLY A 33 -3.88 -18.15 -3.42
C GLY A 33 -2.60 -18.08 -4.24
N ALA A 34 -2.10 -16.89 -4.58
CA ALA A 34 -0.80 -16.74 -5.22
C ALA A 34 0.34 -17.06 -4.24
N THR A 35 1.41 -17.67 -4.76
CA THR A 35 2.63 -17.93 -4.00
C THR A 35 3.74 -17.01 -4.44
N VAL A 36 4.57 -16.56 -3.49
CA VAL A 36 5.77 -15.78 -3.79
C VAL A 36 6.74 -16.62 -4.63
N ARG A 37 7.21 -16.05 -5.75
CA ARG A 37 8.24 -16.69 -6.59
C ARG A 37 9.51 -16.93 -5.78
N GLU A 38 10.12 -18.11 -5.93
CA GLU A 38 11.22 -18.52 -5.06
C GLU A 38 12.45 -17.61 -5.20
N ASP A 39 12.75 -17.12 -6.41
CA ASP A 39 13.83 -16.15 -6.64
C ASP A 39 13.60 -14.83 -5.89
N PHE A 40 12.37 -14.32 -5.91
CA PHE A 40 12.00 -13.12 -5.18
C PHE A 40 12.05 -13.33 -3.66
N LYS A 41 11.65 -14.51 -3.18
CA LYS A 41 11.78 -14.87 -1.76
C LYS A 41 13.24 -14.89 -1.32
N GLN A 42 14.15 -15.44 -2.12
CA GLN A 42 15.58 -15.42 -1.83
C GLN A 42 16.14 -13.99 -1.81
N GLU A 43 15.72 -13.14 -2.74
CA GLU A 43 16.11 -11.73 -2.75
C GLU A 43 15.68 -11.02 -1.46
N LEU A 44 14.45 -11.22 -0.99
CA LEU A 44 13.95 -10.65 0.25
C LEU A 44 14.75 -11.13 1.47
N LEU A 45 15.15 -12.40 1.50
CA LEU A 45 16.01 -12.94 2.56
C LEU A 45 17.39 -12.28 2.56
N GLU A 46 17.99 -12.06 1.38
CA GLU A 46 19.27 -11.36 1.26
C GLU A 46 19.16 -9.89 1.68
N ILE A 47 18.08 -9.19 1.30
CA ILE A 47 17.80 -7.83 1.79
C ILE A 47 17.73 -7.81 3.32
N ARG A 48 17.03 -8.77 3.92
CA ARG A 48 16.91 -8.88 5.38
C ARG A 48 18.27 -9.11 6.06
N LYS A 49 19.11 -9.99 5.51
CA LYS A 49 20.47 -10.24 6.00
C LYS A 49 21.34 -8.99 5.93
N ARG A 50 21.34 -8.29 4.79
CA ARG A 50 22.11 -7.04 4.62
C ARG A 50 21.69 -5.98 5.66
N ARG A 51 20.38 -5.79 5.87
CA ARG A 51 19.86 -4.86 6.88
C ARG A 51 20.31 -5.23 8.30
N ALA A 52 20.28 -6.51 8.65
CA ALA A 52 20.76 -6.98 9.96
C ALA A 52 22.26 -6.71 10.18
N LEU A 53 23.05 -6.71 9.10
CA LEU A 53 24.48 -6.38 9.10
C LEU A 53 24.76 -4.86 9.07
N GLY A 54 23.73 -4.01 9.19
CA GLY A 54 23.88 -2.56 9.27
C GLY A 54 23.96 -1.85 7.93
N SER A 55 23.60 -2.49 6.80
CA SER A 55 23.50 -1.79 5.52
C SER A 55 22.43 -0.69 5.62
N ARG A 56 22.84 0.56 5.40
CA ARG A 56 21.93 1.71 5.40
C ARG A 56 21.01 1.66 4.18
N SER A 57 19.73 1.98 4.39
CA SER A 57 18.79 2.30 3.32
C SER A 57 19.31 3.51 2.53
N ILE A 58 19.01 3.53 1.23
CA ILE A 58 19.22 4.72 0.38
C ILE A 58 18.00 5.66 0.49
N PRO A 59 18.18 6.98 0.31
CA PRO A 59 17.08 7.93 0.25
C PRO A 59 16.06 7.57 -0.84
N ALA A 60 14.79 7.94 -0.63
CA ALA A 60 13.72 7.62 -1.56
C ALA A 60 13.97 8.25 -2.94
N GLU A 61 14.54 9.46 -2.96
CA GLU A 61 14.91 10.19 -4.17
C GLU A 61 15.92 9.39 -5.01
N GLU A 62 16.93 8.80 -4.34
CA GLU A 62 17.94 7.96 -5.00
C GLU A 62 17.33 6.65 -5.54
N VAL A 63 16.34 6.07 -4.84
CA VAL A 63 15.59 4.91 -5.35
C VAL A 63 14.82 5.29 -6.62
N MET A 64 14.15 6.44 -6.61
CA MET A 64 13.33 6.92 -7.72
C MET A 64 14.18 7.19 -8.96
N GLU A 65 15.35 7.81 -8.82
CA GLU A 65 16.30 7.99 -9.92
C GLU A 65 16.77 6.65 -10.51
N ARG A 66 17.17 5.70 -9.65
CA ARG A 66 17.63 4.36 -10.09
C ARG A 66 16.55 3.57 -10.82
N LEU A 67 15.28 3.78 -10.49
CA LEU A 67 14.13 3.12 -11.11
C LEU A 67 13.59 3.90 -12.32
N GLY A 68 14.16 5.06 -12.67
CA GLY A 68 13.65 5.91 -13.75
C GLY A 68 12.29 6.54 -13.45
N LEU A 69 11.96 6.71 -12.18
CA LEU A 69 10.70 7.28 -11.69
C LEU A 69 10.86 8.74 -11.21
N GLY A 70 12.07 9.31 -11.29
CA GLY A 70 12.41 10.63 -10.74
C GLY A 70 11.87 11.83 -11.54
N ASP A 71 11.40 11.64 -12.76
CA ASP A 71 10.94 12.73 -13.65
C ASP A 71 9.40 12.73 -13.83
N ARG A 72 8.66 13.04 -12.76
CA ARG A 72 7.25 13.46 -12.83
C ARG A 72 6.95 14.63 -11.90
#